data_AF-A0A959CX48-F1
#
_entry.id   AF-A0A959CX48-F1
#
_cell.length_a   1.000
_cell.length_b   1.000
_cell.length_c   1.000
_cell.angle_alpha   90.00
_cell.angle_beta   90.00
_cell.angle_gamma   90.00
#
_symmetry.space_group_name_H-M   'P 1'
#
loop_
_entity.id
_entity.type
_entity.pdbx_description
1 polymer ?
#
loop_
_entity_poly.entity_id
_entity_poly.type
_entity_poly.pdbx_seq_one_letter_code
_entity_poly.pdbx_strand_id
1 'polypeptide(L)'
;MAGNKRVFADVQWLKFMGSKKGLSLFSRTRATVDYDDNTSLFTGAYLNYTTGSGIGASIVGKIADTGGGADAGAHIFKAKPSWMLFGLASVGLKNQLEYSWFSILRFTPSLGGEWKLYSSLELFTLFRKNSHLGSVQRLRVGAGFRGFQFGIATNFAESGHEWTGSSNTGVFLRKSF
;
A
#
# COMPACT_ATOMS: atom_id res chain seq x y z
N MET A 1 -3.89 -2.68 13.06
CA MET A 1 -5.24 -2.09 13.13
C MET A 1 -6.15 -3.15 13.72
N ALA A 2 -6.85 -2.78 14.79
CA ALA A 2 -7.96 -3.56 15.31
C ALA A 2 -9.23 -2.91 14.75
N GLY A 3 -9.90 -3.60 13.83
CA GLY A 3 -11.13 -3.14 13.20
C GLY A 3 -12.32 -3.99 13.62
N ASN A 4 -13.53 -3.47 13.40
CA ASN A 4 -14.79 -4.09 13.80
C ASN A 4 -15.15 -5.41 13.10
N LYS A 5 -14.41 -5.81 12.06
CA LYS A 5 -14.60 -7.10 11.36
C LYS A 5 -13.34 -7.95 11.28
N ARG A 6 -12.16 -7.33 11.36
CA ARG A 6 -10.88 -8.03 11.21
C ARG A 6 -9.72 -7.26 11.82
N VAL A 7 -8.72 -8.02 12.28
CA VAL A 7 -7.41 -7.51 12.65
C VAL A 7 -6.52 -7.46 11.42
N PHE A 8 -5.70 -6.42 11.33
CA PHE A 8 -4.82 -6.14 10.20
C PHE A 8 -3.42 -5.77 10.68
N ALA A 9 -2.40 -6.47 10.20
CA ALA A 9 -0.99 -6.17 10.40
C ALA A 9 -0.33 -5.85 9.05
N ASP A 10 0.57 -4.89 9.04
CA ASP A 10 1.24 -4.42 7.83
C ASP A 10 2.63 -3.92 8.15
N VAL A 11 3.62 -4.53 7.50
CA VAL A 11 5.04 -4.24 7.63
C VAL A 11 5.51 -3.72 6.28
N GLN A 12 6.13 -2.54 6.29
CA GLN A 12 6.62 -1.86 5.10
C GLN A 12 8.09 -1.50 5.31
N TRP A 13 8.92 -1.78 4.31
CA TRP A 13 10.33 -1.45 4.33
C TRP A 13 10.75 -0.86 2.99
N LEU A 14 11.48 0.26 3.03
CA LEU A 14 12.00 0.93 1.84
C LEU A 14 13.50 1.18 2.04
N LYS A 15 14.32 0.72 1.10
CA LYS A 15 15.75 0.98 1.10
C LYS A 15 16.22 1.47 -0.28
N PHE A 16 16.95 2.57 -0.30
CA PHE A 16 17.66 3.05 -1.50
C PHE A 16 19.00 2.32 -1.60
N MET A 17 19.36 1.89 -2.81
CA MET A 17 20.56 1.11 -3.10
C MET A 17 21.60 1.97 -3.84
N GLY A 18 22.82 2.02 -3.30
CA GLY A 18 23.96 2.73 -3.88
C GLY A 18 23.96 4.25 -3.65
N SER A 19 24.98 4.91 -4.21
CA SER A 19 25.18 6.37 -4.10
C SER A 19 24.27 7.19 -5.02
N LYS A 20 23.74 6.57 -6.08
CA LYS A 20 22.79 7.19 -7.02
C LYS A 20 21.36 6.88 -6.58
N LYS A 21 20.62 7.93 -6.21
CA LYS A 21 19.26 7.91 -5.62
C LYS A 21 18.14 7.24 -6.44
N GLY A 22 18.47 6.52 -7.52
CA GLY A 22 17.47 5.94 -8.42
C GLY A 22 17.02 4.54 -8.05
N LEU A 23 17.93 3.65 -7.63
CA LEU A 23 17.58 2.27 -7.36
C LEU A 23 17.04 2.11 -5.93
N SER A 24 15.90 1.45 -5.76
CA SER A 24 15.32 1.18 -4.46
C SER A 24 14.61 -0.17 -4.41
N LEU A 25 14.59 -0.77 -3.22
CA LEU A 25 13.79 -1.93 -2.88
C LEU A 25 12.73 -1.53 -1.87
N PHE A 26 11.46 -1.63 -2.26
CA PHE A 26 10.33 -1.52 -1.36
C PHE A 26 9.75 -2.91 -1.13
N SER A 27 9.59 -3.32 0.12
CA SER A 27 8.95 -4.58 0.48
C SER A 27 7.78 -4.31 1.40
N ARG A 28 6.75 -5.13 1.26
CA ARG A 28 5.55 -5.06 2.07
C ARG A 28 4.99 -6.44 2.35
N THR A 29 4.64 -6.67 3.60
CA THR A 29 3.88 -7.85 4.02
C THR A 29 2.66 -7.42 4.82
N ARG A 30 1.53 -8.05 4.52
CA ARG A 30 0.25 -7.79 5.17
C ARG A 30 -0.40 -9.10 5.55
N ALA A 31 -0.86 -9.16 6.78
CA ALA A 31 -1.66 -10.27 7.30
C ALA A 31 -2.99 -9.73 7.82
N THR A 32 -4.08 -10.42 7.54
CA THR A 32 -5.38 -10.16 8.16
C THR A 32 -5.99 -11.44 8.70
N VAL A 33 -6.72 -11.30 9.81
CA VAL A 33 -7.54 -12.36 10.40
C VAL A 33 -8.90 -11.74 10.72
N ASP A 34 -9.98 -12.30 10.20
CA ASP A 34 -11.33 -11.89 10.57
C ASP A 34 -11.85 -12.64 11.80
N TYR A 35 -13.05 -12.28 12.27
CA TYR A 35 -13.64 -12.90 13.46
C TYR A 35 -14.30 -14.25 13.21
N ASP A 36 -14.27 -14.72 11.96
CA ASP A 36 -14.68 -16.06 11.56
C ASP A 36 -13.44 -16.95 11.26
N ASP A 37 -12.28 -16.54 11.79
CA ASP A 37 -10.97 -17.21 11.65
C ASP A 37 -10.43 -17.33 10.20
N ASN A 38 -10.95 -16.56 9.25
CA ASN A 38 -10.38 -16.51 7.91
C ASN A 38 -9.12 -15.65 7.92
N THR A 39 -8.02 -16.26 7.48
CA THR A 39 -6.72 -15.60 7.36
C THR A 39 -6.42 -15.23 5.92
N SER A 40 -5.77 -14.08 5.72
CA SER A 40 -5.22 -13.69 4.43
C SER A 40 -3.84 -13.10 4.56
N LEU A 41 -2.94 -13.48 3.65
CA LEU A 41 -1.57 -13.01 3.56
C LEU A 41 -1.31 -12.41 2.18
N PHE A 42 -0.61 -11.28 2.17
CA PHE A 42 -0.01 -10.70 0.98
C PHE A 42 1.43 -10.30 1.28
N THR A 43 2.36 -10.66 0.39
CA THR A 43 3.73 -10.16 0.40
C THR A 43 4.09 -9.64 -0.99
N GLY A 44 4.82 -8.53 -1.06
CA GLY A 44 5.26 -7.95 -2.32
C GLY A 44 6.61 -7.27 -2.17
N ALA A 45 7.51 -7.51 -3.12
CA ALA A 45 8.80 -6.85 -3.23
C ALA A 45 8.88 -6.11 -4.57
N TYR A 46 9.21 -4.82 -4.50
CA TYR A 46 9.18 -3.87 -5.58
C TYR A 46 10.61 -3.37 -5.80
N LEU A 47 11.20 -3.77 -6.91
CA LEU A 47 12.47 -3.24 -7.38
C LEU A 47 12.19 -2.04 -8.29
N ASN A 48 12.58 -0.85 -7.86
CA ASN A 48 12.24 0.40 -8.55
C ASN A 48 13.51 1.11 -9.02
N TYR A 49 13.46 1.64 -10.23
CA TYR A 49 14.41 2.63 -10.73
C TYR A 49 13.71 3.97 -10.94
N THR A 50 14.04 4.98 -10.14
CA THR A 50 13.41 6.30 -10.12
C THR A 50 14.36 7.36 -10.68
N THR A 51 13.91 8.13 -11.67
CA THR A 51 14.69 9.23 -12.22
C THR A 51 14.59 10.49 -11.34
N GLY A 52 15.40 11.52 -11.63
CA GLY A 52 15.36 12.78 -10.89
C GLY A 52 14.01 13.52 -10.94
N SER A 53 13.17 13.26 -11.94
CA SER A 53 11.81 13.82 -12.04
C SER A 53 10.80 13.15 -11.08
N GLY A 54 11.19 12.01 -10.49
CA GLY A 54 10.33 11.14 -9.69
C GLY A 54 9.60 10.08 -10.52
N ILE A 55 9.68 10.08 -11.85
CA ILE A 55 9.10 9.03 -12.70
C ILE A 55 10.10 7.88 -12.82
N GLY A 56 9.60 6.65 -12.89
CA GLY A 56 10.45 5.47 -12.99
C GLY A 56 9.74 4.22 -13.47
N ALA A 57 10.50 3.12 -13.44
CA ALA A 57 10.00 1.78 -13.74
C ALA A 57 10.12 0.88 -12.50
N SER A 58 9.18 -0.05 -12.36
CA SER A 58 9.09 -1.00 -11.27
C SER A 58 8.91 -2.42 -11.80
N ILE A 59 9.57 -3.38 -11.16
CA ILE A 59 9.26 -4.81 -11.24
C ILE A 59 8.82 -5.26 -9.85
N VAL A 60 7.72 -5.99 -9.78
CA VAL A 60 7.12 -6.43 -8.52
C VAL A 60 7.03 -7.94 -8.52
N GLY A 61 7.59 -8.61 -7.52
CA GLY A 61 7.27 -10.00 -7.20
C GLY A 61 6.29 -10.03 -6.03
N LYS A 62 5.22 -10.83 -6.12
CA LYS A 62 4.18 -10.91 -5.09
C LYS A 62 3.71 -12.33 -4.83
N ILE A 63 3.30 -12.58 -3.59
CA ILE A 63 2.65 -13.82 -3.15
C ILE A 63 1.41 -13.40 -2.36
N ALA A 64 0.26 -13.99 -2.68
CA ALA A 64 -0.99 -13.84 -1.96
C ALA A 64 -1.65 -15.20 -1.77
N ASP A 65 -2.76 -15.26 -1.03
CA ASP A 65 -3.53 -16.50 -0.84
C ASP A 65 -4.00 -17.11 -2.17
N THR A 66 -4.21 -16.27 -3.19
CA THR A 66 -4.61 -16.68 -4.54
C THR A 66 -3.44 -17.17 -5.40
N GLY A 67 -2.21 -17.14 -4.88
CA GLY A 67 -0.99 -17.58 -5.57
C GLY A 67 0.09 -16.51 -5.74
N GLY A 68 1.17 -16.88 -6.43
CA GLY A 68 2.30 -16.01 -6.75
C GLY A 68 2.16 -15.33 -8.11
N GLY A 69 2.87 -14.21 -8.29
CA GLY A 69 2.94 -13.53 -9.57
C GLY A 69 4.01 -12.46 -9.62
N ALA A 70 4.22 -11.93 -10.82
CA ALA A 70 5.07 -10.78 -11.04
C ALA A 70 4.35 -9.74 -11.88
N ASP A 71 4.63 -8.46 -11.63
CA ASP A 71 4.13 -7.35 -12.42
C ASP A 71 5.30 -6.47 -12.89
N ALA A 72 5.13 -5.77 -14.01
CA ALA A 72 6.02 -4.70 -14.46
C ALA A 72 5.21 -3.44 -14.75
N GLY A 73 5.80 -2.27 -14.47
CA GLY A 73 5.04 -1.04 -14.58
C GLY A 73 5.87 0.24 -14.51
N ALA A 74 5.17 1.35 -14.70
CA ALA A 74 5.71 2.69 -14.54
C ALA A 74 5.19 3.30 -13.23
N HIS A 75 6.05 4.00 -12.51
CA HIS A 75 5.70 4.63 -11.24
C HIS A 75 6.05 6.11 -11.20
N ILE A 76 5.40 6.80 -10.28
CA ILE A 76 5.79 8.12 -9.78
C ILE A 76 6.10 8.00 -8.28
N PHE A 77 7.24 8.54 -7.88
CA PHE A 77 7.66 8.64 -6.49
C PHE A 77 8.14 10.05 -6.18
N LYS A 78 7.46 10.71 -5.24
CA LYS A 78 7.85 12.02 -4.71
C LYS A 78 7.73 12.01 -3.20
N ALA A 79 8.77 12.47 -2.52
CA ALA A 79 8.79 12.58 -1.07
C ALA A 79 9.35 13.94 -0.65
N LYS A 80 8.69 14.55 0.32
CA LYS A 80 9.06 15.78 1.02
C LYS A 80 8.91 15.53 2.53
N PRO A 81 9.44 16.40 3.40
CA PRO A 81 9.35 16.19 4.86
C PRO A 81 7.92 16.04 5.39
N SER A 82 6.94 16.70 4.77
CA SER A 82 5.53 16.68 5.19
C SER A 82 4.63 15.78 4.35
N TRP A 83 5.10 15.21 3.23
CA TRP A 83 4.25 14.37 2.38
C TRP A 83 5.04 13.39 1.51
N MET A 84 4.39 12.31 1.12
CA MET A 84 4.92 11.33 0.19
C MET A 84 3.82 10.81 -0.73
N LEU A 85 4.15 10.65 -2.00
CA LEU A 85 3.33 10.03 -3.03
C LEU A 85 4.15 8.91 -3.67
N PHE A 86 3.56 7.72 -3.72
CA PHE A 86 3.95 6.64 -4.60
C PHE A 86 2.72 6.24 -5.43
N GLY A 87 2.86 6.08 -6.73
CA GLY A 87 1.82 5.57 -7.61
C GLY A 87 2.45 4.67 -8.66
N LEU A 88 1.87 3.50 -8.90
CA LEU A 88 2.35 2.48 -9.82
C LEU A 88 1.18 2.01 -10.69
N ALA A 89 1.32 2.18 -11.99
CA ALA A 89 0.51 1.48 -12.98
C ALA A 89 1.32 0.28 -13.49
N SER A 90 0.76 -0.93 -13.40
CA SER A 90 1.47 -2.15 -13.78
C SER A 90 0.60 -3.11 -14.59
N VAL A 91 1.28 -4.02 -15.28
CA VAL A 91 0.68 -5.18 -15.94
C VAL A 91 1.26 -6.46 -15.34
N GLY A 92 0.41 -7.48 -15.20
CA GLY A 92 0.83 -8.80 -14.76
C GLY A 92 1.65 -9.53 -15.82
N LEU A 93 2.81 -10.06 -15.43
CA LEU A 93 3.68 -10.87 -16.26
C LEU A 93 3.21 -12.33 -16.26
N LYS A 94 2.07 -12.58 -16.92
CA LYS A 94 1.44 -13.91 -17.02
C LYS A 94 0.62 -14.05 -18.30
N ASN A 95 0.15 -15.27 -18.59
CA ASN A 95 -0.59 -15.59 -19.82
C ASN A 95 -1.90 -14.78 -19.98
N GLN A 96 -2.53 -14.37 -18.88
CA GLN A 96 -3.74 -13.56 -18.89
C GLN A 96 -3.41 -12.10 -18.58
N LEU A 97 -3.77 -11.20 -19.49
CA LEU A 97 -3.56 -9.77 -19.31
C LEU A 97 -4.36 -9.24 -18.11
N GLU A 98 -3.63 -8.80 -17.09
CA GLU A 98 -4.15 -8.06 -15.96
C GLU A 98 -3.38 -6.76 -15.83
N TYR A 99 -4.08 -5.71 -15.42
CA TYR A 99 -3.52 -4.40 -15.18
C TYR A 99 -3.96 -3.93 -13.80
N SER A 100 -3.05 -3.27 -13.09
CA SER A 100 -3.29 -2.82 -11.73
C SER A 100 -2.83 -1.39 -11.54
N TRP A 101 -3.49 -0.73 -10.60
CA TRP A 101 -3.04 0.55 -10.08
C TRP A 101 -2.87 0.42 -8.57
N PHE A 102 -1.70 0.84 -8.08
CA PHE A 102 -1.40 0.92 -6.66
C PHE A 102 -0.87 2.30 -6.32
N SER A 103 -1.41 2.95 -5.30
CA SER A 103 -0.87 4.22 -4.82
C SER A 103 -0.94 4.38 -3.31
N ILE A 104 0.02 5.14 -2.78
CA ILE A 104 0.04 5.61 -1.40
C ILE A 104 0.28 7.11 -1.44
N LEU A 105 -0.67 7.87 -0.89
CA LEU A 105 -0.49 9.25 -0.49
C LEU A 105 -0.41 9.31 1.03
N ARG A 106 0.59 10.01 1.54
CA ARG A 106 0.78 10.24 2.97
C ARG A 106 1.04 11.72 3.21
N PHE A 107 0.35 12.31 4.18
CA PHE A 107 0.54 13.69 4.60
C PHE A 107 0.75 13.74 6.11
N THR A 108 1.92 14.23 6.52
CA THR A 108 2.42 14.26 7.90
C THR A 108 3.07 15.60 8.26
N PRO A 109 2.33 16.72 8.20
CA PRO A 109 2.87 18.01 8.63
C PRO A 109 3.16 18.03 10.13
N SER A 110 4.09 18.90 10.54
CA SER A 110 4.34 19.19 11.96
C SER A 110 3.15 19.94 12.55
N LEU A 111 2.73 19.57 13.76
CA LEU A 111 1.74 20.30 14.57
C LEU A 111 2.41 21.15 15.66
N GLY A 112 3.75 21.15 15.72
CA GLY A 112 4.52 21.81 16.78
C GLY A 112 5.18 20.80 17.73
N GLY A 113 6.37 21.14 18.22
CA GLY A 113 7.18 20.23 19.03
C GLY A 113 7.45 18.90 18.32
N GLU A 114 7.20 17.79 19.03
CA GLU A 114 7.38 16.43 18.50
C GLU A 114 6.10 15.85 17.88
N TRP A 115 5.01 16.62 17.85
CA TRP A 115 3.72 16.19 17.33
C TRP A 115 3.60 16.42 15.83
N LYS A 116 2.99 15.46 15.15
CA LYS A 116 2.66 15.53 13.73
C LYS A 116 1.23 15.10 13.49
N LEU A 117 0.58 15.69 12.50
CA LEU A 117 -0.63 15.10 11.95
C LEU A 117 -0.21 13.85 11.19
N TYR A 118 -1.06 12.82 11.17
CA TYR A 118 -0.90 11.68 10.29
C TYR A 118 -2.16 11.48 9.48
N SER A 119 -2.03 11.51 8.16
CA SER A 119 -3.08 11.08 7.25
C SER A 119 -2.48 10.27 6.11
N SER A 120 -3.20 9.23 5.70
CA SER A 120 -2.77 8.39 4.58
C SER A 120 -3.98 7.86 3.82
N LEU A 121 -3.87 7.90 2.51
CA LEU A 121 -4.76 7.24 1.57
C LEU A 121 -3.93 6.24 0.77
N GLU A 122 -4.35 4.99 0.77
CA GLU A 122 -3.81 3.96 -0.09
C GLU A 122 -4.92 3.36 -0.94
N LEU A 123 -4.61 3.19 -2.22
CA LEU A 123 -5.51 2.63 -3.22
C LEU A 123 -4.81 1.46 -3.90
N PHE A 124 -5.58 0.41 -4.16
CA PHE A 124 -5.21 -0.69 -5.03
C PHE A 124 -6.41 -1.05 -5.87
N THR A 125 -6.22 -1.31 -7.15
CA THR A 125 -7.25 -1.90 -8.01
C THR A 125 -6.60 -2.83 -9.00
N LEU A 126 -7.28 -3.94 -9.30
CA LEU A 126 -6.84 -4.96 -10.21
C LEU A 126 -7.97 -5.26 -11.19
N PHE A 127 -7.64 -5.20 -12.47
CA PHE A 127 -8.55 -5.46 -13.56
C PHE A 127 -8.00 -6.52 -14.50
N ARG A 128 -8.92 -7.19 -15.16
CA ARG A 128 -8.72 -7.99 -16.37
C ARG A 128 -9.49 -7.32 -17.49
N LYS A 129 -9.17 -7.65 -18.76
CA LYS A 129 -9.74 -7.03 -19.99
C LYS A 129 -11.20 -6.56 -19.86
N ASN A 130 -12.10 -7.39 -19.33
CA ASN A 130 -13.53 -7.08 -19.17
C ASN A 130 -14.06 -7.32 -17.74
N SER A 131 -13.20 -7.27 -16.71
CA SER A 131 -13.63 -7.61 -15.35
C SER A 131 -12.82 -6.89 -14.29
N HIS A 132 -13.51 -6.34 -13.29
CA HIS A 132 -12.93 -5.90 -12.04
C HIS A 132 -12.67 -7.13 -11.16
N LEU A 133 -11.41 -7.33 -10.76
CA LEU A 133 -11.04 -8.46 -9.90
C LEU A 133 -11.10 -8.05 -8.43
N GLY A 134 -10.57 -6.88 -8.10
CA GLY A 134 -10.72 -6.33 -6.77
C GLY A 134 -10.09 -4.96 -6.59
N SER A 135 -10.67 -4.20 -5.67
CA SER A 135 -10.20 -2.88 -5.29
C SER A 135 -10.12 -2.78 -3.77
N VAL A 136 -9.13 -2.06 -3.28
CA VAL A 136 -8.97 -1.80 -1.85
C VAL A 136 -8.61 -0.35 -1.64
N GLN A 137 -9.33 0.27 -0.72
CA GLN A 137 -9.13 1.66 -0.31
C GLN A 137 -8.86 1.68 1.18
N ARG A 138 -7.79 2.36 1.59
CA ARG A 138 -7.31 2.35 2.96
C ARG A 138 -7.05 3.77 3.41
N LEU A 139 -7.92 4.25 4.29
CA LEU A 139 -7.82 5.57 4.89
C LEU A 139 -7.29 5.44 6.31
N ARG A 140 -6.39 6.34 6.71
CA ARG A 140 -5.96 6.54 8.09
C ARG A 140 -5.89 8.02 8.39
N VAL A 141 -6.37 8.43 9.55
CA VAL A 141 -6.22 9.78 10.09
C VAL A 141 -5.92 9.68 11.59
N GLY A 142 -4.98 10.48 12.07
CA GLY A 142 -4.57 10.45 13.46
C GLY A 142 -3.41 11.39 13.77
N ALA A 143 -2.72 11.10 14.87
CA ALA A 143 -1.57 11.87 15.34
C ALA A 143 -0.30 11.01 15.33
N GLY A 144 0.85 11.67 15.28
CA GLY A 144 2.16 11.04 15.42
C GLY A 144 2.99 11.73 16.49
N PHE A 145 3.70 10.95 17.29
CA PHE A 145 4.58 11.39 18.35
C PHE A 145 5.78 10.44 18.47
N ARG A 146 7.01 10.97 18.44
CA ARG A 146 8.27 10.19 18.58
C ARG A 146 8.34 8.90 17.75
N GLY A 147 7.91 8.99 16.50
CA GLY A 147 7.89 7.87 15.54
C GLY A 147 6.71 6.90 15.70
N PHE A 148 5.89 7.02 16.73
CA PHE A 148 4.60 6.32 16.80
C PHE A 148 3.52 7.13 16.11
N GLN A 149 2.54 6.45 15.53
CA GLN A 149 1.37 7.03 14.88
C GLN A 149 0.14 6.22 15.25
N PHE A 150 -0.94 6.89 15.60
CA PHE A 150 -2.16 6.25 16.05
C PHE A 150 -3.38 7.08 15.68
N GLY A 151 -4.54 6.44 15.59
CA GLY A 151 -5.80 7.11 15.26
C GLY A 151 -6.82 6.15 14.68
N ILE A 152 -7.69 6.68 13.81
CA ILE A 152 -8.78 5.95 13.18
C ILE A 152 -8.35 5.48 11.79
N ALA A 153 -8.76 4.27 11.43
CA ALA A 153 -8.54 3.68 10.13
C ALA A 153 -9.84 3.07 9.60
N THR A 154 -10.03 3.16 8.29
CA THR A 154 -11.04 2.37 7.57
C THR A 154 -10.41 1.73 6.34
N ASN A 155 -10.79 0.48 6.09
CA ASN A 155 -10.41 -0.26 4.91
C ASN A 155 -11.70 -0.66 4.18
N PHE A 156 -11.85 -0.26 2.92
CA PHE A 156 -12.88 -0.72 2.01
C PHE A 156 -12.27 -1.73 1.05
N ALA A 157 -12.94 -2.84 0.81
CA ALA A 157 -12.52 -3.84 -0.16
C ALA A 157 -13.72 -4.22 -1.03
N GLU A 158 -13.53 -4.20 -2.33
CA GLU A 158 -14.54 -4.55 -3.33
C GLU A 158 -13.96 -5.70 -4.18
N SER A 159 -14.81 -6.64 -4.58
CA SER A 159 -14.38 -7.78 -5.40
C SER A 159 -15.44 -8.18 -6.40
N GLY A 160 -14.97 -8.78 -7.50
CA GLY A 160 -15.84 -9.33 -8.53
C GLY A 160 -16.48 -8.27 -9.43
N HIS A 161 -17.24 -8.77 -10.41
CA HIS A 161 -17.89 -7.96 -11.44
C HIS A 161 -18.98 -7.04 -10.88
N GLU A 162 -19.71 -7.50 -9.86
CA GLU A 162 -20.80 -6.79 -9.20
C GLU A 162 -20.33 -5.79 -8.13
N TRP A 163 -19.01 -5.59 -7.99
CA TRP A 163 -18.43 -4.65 -7.01
C TRP A 163 -18.89 -4.90 -5.57
N THR A 164 -19.04 -6.16 -5.18
CA THR A 164 -19.48 -6.50 -3.82
C THR A 164 -18.46 -6.00 -2.81
N GLY A 165 -18.90 -5.07 -1.96
CA GLY A 165 -18.05 -4.32 -1.05
C GLY A 165 -18.11 -4.81 0.40
N SER A 166 -17.00 -4.64 1.11
CA SER A 166 -16.91 -4.79 2.56
C SER A 166 -16.10 -3.63 3.14
N SER A 167 -16.37 -3.29 4.40
CA SER A 167 -15.62 -2.28 5.15
C SER A 167 -15.16 -2.84 6.50
N ASN A 168 -14.01 -2.37 6.96
CA ASN A 168 -13.47 -2.64 8.29
C ASN A 168 -12.95 -1.33 8.87
N THR A 169 -13.57 -0.84 9.93
CA THR A 169 -13.26 0.43 10.59
C THR A 169 -12.81 0.17 12.03
N GLY A 170 -11.83 0.93 12.51
CA GLY A 170 -11.40 0.86 13.89
C GLY A 170 -10.15 1.70 14.15
N VAL A 171 -9.33 1.26 15.08
CA VAL A 171 -8.14 1.99 15.51
C VAL A 171 -6.86 1.39 14.93
N PHE A 172 -5.87 2.24 14.66
CA PHE A 172 -4.56 1.79 14.23
C PHE A 172 -3.45 2.30 15.16
N LEU A 173 -2.38 1.52 15.19
CA LEU A 173 -1.07 1.87 15.73
C LEU A 173 -0.05 1.54 14.64
N ARG A 174 0.91 2.44 14.42
CA ARG A 174 2.04 2.29 13.49
C ARG A 174 3.30 2.81 14.16
N LYS A 175 4.39 2.03 14.09
CA LYS A 175 5.74 2.51 14.38
C LYS A 175 6.44 2.83 13.06
N SER A 176 7.01 4.02 12.98
CA SER A 176 7.95 4.43 11.93
C SER A 176 9.36 4.43 12.52
N PHE A 177 10.31 3.91 11.77
CA PHE A 177 11.74 3.92 12.05
C PHE A 177 12.43 4.93 11.13
#